data_AF-A0A7Y8L586-F1
#
_entry.id   AF-A0A7Y8L586-F1
#
_cell.length_a   1.000
_cell.length_b   1.000
_cell.length_c   1.000
_cell.angle_alpha   90.00
_cell.angle_beta   90.00
_cell.angle_gamma   90.00
#
_symmetry.space_group_name_H-M   'P 1'
#
loop_
_entity.id
_entity.type
_entity.pdbx_description
1 polymer ?
#
loop_
_entity_poly.entity_id
_entity_poly.type
_entity_poly.pdbx_seq_one_letter_code
_entity_poly.pdbx_strand_id
1 'polypeptide(L)' 'MKLTEGLHPSAVWLPSGYGNFSKHLKNSFDVGLSYNDFLPTLFDPAVGHSMSAEVLVQVTKV' A
#
# COMPACT_ATOMS: atom_id res chain seq x y z
N MET A 1 10.62 6.16 7.23
CA MET A 1 9.81 7.07 6.39
C MET A 1 10.76 7.94 5.58
N LYS A 2 10.53 8.11 4.27
CA LYS A 2 11.34 8.99 3.42
C LYS A 2 10.51 10.19 2.99
N LEU A 3 11.02 11.39 3.26
CA LEU A 3 10.41 12.63 2.81
C LEU A 3 10.92 12.97 1.40
N THR A 4 10.05 13.55 0.58
CA THR A 4 10.36 13.97 -0.79
C THR A 4 9.43 15.10 -1.20
N GLU A 5 9.93 16.00 -2.04
CA GLU A 5 9.15 17.09 -2.64
C GLU A 5 8.28 16.61 -3.82
N GLY A 6 8.51 15.39 -4.30
CA GLY A 6 7.80 14.80 -5.46
C GLY A 6 6.42 14.22 -5.16
N LEU A 7 5.90 14.38 -3.95
CA LEU A 7 4.58 13.89 -3.53
C LEU A 7 3.75 15.05 -2.97
N HIS A 8 2.45 15.05 -3.25
CA HIS A 8 1.53 16.00 -2.63
C HIS A 8 1.59 15.86 -1.09
N PRO A 9 1.56 16.96 -0.31
CA PRO A 9 1.75 16.89 1.15
C PRO A 9 0.75 16.02 1.91
N SER A 10 -0.44 15.78 1.34
CA SER A 10 -1.47 14.92 1.92
C SER A 10 -1.39 13.45 1.49
N ALA A 11 -0.46 13.11 0.60
CA ALA A 11 -0.35 11.79 0.01
C ALA A 11 0.81 11.00 0.62
N VAL A 12 0.61 9.69 0.74
CA VAL A 12 1.68 8.73 1.01
C VAL A 12 1.77 7.77 -0.16
N TRP A 13 2.98 7.34 -0.46
CA TRP A 13 3.22 6.36 -1.52
C TRP A 13 3.96 5.16 -0.94
N LEU A 14 3.53 3.97 -1.37
CA LEU A 14 4.16 2.71 -1.04
C LEU A 14 4.45 1.90 -2.30
N PRO A 15 5.66 1.31 -2.44
CA PRO A 15 5.95 0.40 -3.52
C PRO A 15 5.18 -0.92 -3.37
N SER A 16 4.66 -1.43 -4.49
CA SER A 16 4.09 -2.78 -4.54
C SER A 16 5.20 -3.85 -4.42
N GLY A 17 4.85 -5.03 -3.89
CA GLY A 17 5.72 -6.19 -3.82
C GLY A 17 6.40 -6.47 -2.47
N TYR A 18 6.10 -5.67 -1.43
CA TYR A 18 6.56 -5.87 -0.05
C TYR A 18 5.44 -6.37 0.86
N GLY A 19 5.78 -6.76 2.10
CA GLY A 19 4.83 -7.30 3.08
C GLY A 19 4.31 -8.69 2.72
N ASN A 20 5.12 -9.52 2.05
CA ASN A 20 4.69 -10.87 1.70
C ASN A 20 4.91 -11.84 2.86
N PHE A 21 3.98 -12.77 3.04
CA PHE A 21 4.03 -13.80 4.08
C PHE A 21 4.43 -15.20 3.54
N SER A 22 4.72 -15.32 2.24
CA SER A 22 5.14 -16.60 1.66
C SER A 22 6.61 -16.88 1.97
N LYS A 23 6.87 -17.93 2.78
CA LYS A 23 8.22 -18.42 3.14
C LYS A 23 9.09 -18.85 1.96
N HIS A 24 8.51 -18.97 0.76
CA HIS A 24 9.23 -19.36 -0.45
C HIS A 24 9.86 -18.16 -1.18
N LEU A 25 9.47 -16.93 -0.82
CA LEU A 25 10.01 -15.71 -1.40
C LEU A 25 11.32 -15.34 -0.70
N LYS A 26 12.39 -15.20 -1.47
CA LYS A 26 13.73 -14.93 -0.93
C LYS A 26 13.95 -13.46 -0.58
N ASN A 27 13.26 -12.54 -1.27
CA ASN A 27 13.55 -11.11 -1.20
C ASN A 27 12.47 -10.29 -0.49
N SER A 28 11.23 -10.80 -0.41
CA SER A 28 10.09 -10.04 0.08
C SER A 28 9.34 -10.70 1.24
N PHE A 29 9.75 -11.90 1.65
CA PHE A 29 9.20 -12.57 2.83
C PHE A 29 9.60 -11.78 4.09
N ASP A 30 8.60 -11.32 4.84
CA ASP A 30 8.79 -10.54 6.08
C ASP A 30 9.60 -9.24 5.89
N VAL A 31 9.57 -8.67 4.68
CA VAL A 31 10.23 -7.39 4.36
C VAL A 31 9.20 -6.32 4.05
N GLY A 32 9.26 -5.21 4.78
CA GLY A 32 8.40 -4.04 4.56
C GLY A 32 6.96 -4.28 4.94
N LEU A 33 6.03 -3.65 4.22
CA LEU A 33 4.59 -3.78 4.46
C LEU A 33 3.81 -3.81 3.15
N SER A 34 2.65 -4.45 3.16
CA SER A 34 1.78 -4.59 1.99
C SER A 34 0.73 -3.49 2.00
N TYR A 35 0.61 -2.71 0.93
CA TYR A 35 -0.44 -1.70 0.83
C TYR A 35 -1.84 -2.33 0.80
N ASN A 36 -1.96 -3.58 0.32
CA ASN A 36 -3.22 -4.32 0.28
C ASN A 36 -3.81 -4.57 1.67
N ASP A 37 -2.99 -4.57 2.73
CA ASP A 37 -3.47 -4.75 4.11
C ASP A 37 -4.32 -3.56 4.59
N PHE A 38 -4.26 -2.42 3.88
CA PHE A 38 -5.00 -1.19 4.18
C PHE A 38 -6.13 -0.94 3.18
N LEU A 39 -6.26 -1.75 2.12
CA LEU A 39 -7.27 -1.54 1.10
C LEU A 39 -8.62 -2.14 1.52
N PRO A 40 -9.69 -1.35 1.65
CA PRO A 40 -11.03 -1.91 1.69
C PRO A 40 -11.36 -2.53 0.33
N THR A 41 -12.13 -3.61 0.36
CA THR A 41 -12.61 -4.26 -0.87
C THR A 41 -13.67 -3.37 -1.53
N LEU A 42 -13.23 -2.49 -2.43
CA LEU A 42 -14.05 -1.57 -3.19
C LEU A 42 -13.87 -1.82 -4.69
N PHE A 43 -15.00 -1.88 -5.40
CA PHE A 43 -15.04 -2.09 -6.84
C PHE A 43 -15.81 -0.97 -7.51
N ASP A 44 -15.28 -0.50 -8.65
CA ASP A 44 -15.98 0.40 -9.55
C ASP A 44 -17.27 -0.29 -10.02
N PRO A 45 -18.45 0.31 -9.82
CA PRO A 45 -19.73 -0.32 -10.14
C PRO A 45 -20.01 -0.41 -11.66
N ALA A 46 -19.32 0.38 -12.50
CA ALA A 46 -19.51 0.39 -13.94
C ALA A 46 -18.66 -0.68 -14.64
N VAL A 47 -17.43 -0.92 -14.17
CA VAL A 47 -16.46 -1.78 -14.88
C VAL A 47 -15.84 -2.88 -14.01
N GLY A 48 -16.09 -2.90 -12.70
CA GLY A 48 -15.60 -3.93 -11.77
C GLY A 48 -14.13 -3.80 -11.39
N HIS A 49 -13.48 -2.68 -11.70
CA HIS A 49 -12.09 -2.44 -11.33
C HIS A 49 -11.92 -2.25 -9.82
N SER A 50 -10.81 -2.72 -9.25
CA SER A 50 -10.45 -2.42 -7.87
C SER A 50 -10.14 -0.94 -7.69
N MET A 51 -10.76 -0.30 -6.71
CA MET A 51 -10.54 1.11 -6.39
C MET A 51 -9.41 1.29 -5.37
N SER A 52 -8.20 0.82 -5.71
CA SER A 52 -7.08 0.70 -4.76
C SER A 52 -6.41 2.03 -4.35
N ALA A 53 -6.82 3.17 -4.92
CA ALA A 53 -6.30 4.49 -4.57
C ALA A 53 -7.16 5.24 -3.54
N GLU A 54 -8.40 4.78 -3.30
CA GLU A 54 -9.37 5.51 -2.48
C GLU A 54 -9.32 5.10 -1.01
N VAL A 55 -8.15 5.35 -0.41
CA VAL A 55 -7.85 4.94 0.96
C VAL A 55 -7.25 6.10 1.76
N LEU A 56 -7.87 6.36 2.92
CA LEU A 56 -7.34 7.28 3.92
C LEU A 56 -6.58 6.48 4.97
N VAL A 57 -5.36 6.92 5.29
CA VAL A 57 -4.51 6.28 6.28
C VAL A 57 -4.02 7.29 7.31
N GLN A 58 -3.73 6.81 8.52
CA GLN A 58 -3.04 7.57 9.55
C GLN A 58 -1.64 6.99 9.75
N VAL A 59 -0.62 7.85 9.68
CA VAL A 59 0.77 7.47 9.92
C VAL A 59 1.15 7.86 11.34
N THR A 60 1.59 6.89 12.13
CA THR A 60 2.08 7.10 13.50
C THR A 60 3.52 6.64 13.60
N LYS A 61 4.35 7.38 14.33
CA LYS A 61 5.72 6.96 14.64
C LYS A 61 5.67 5.86 15.70
N VAL A 62 6.34 4.73 15.44
CA VAL A 62 6.58 3.65 16.40
C VAL A 62 7.94 3.83 17.05
#